data_AF-A0A0P5WL43-F1
#
_entry.id   AF-A0A0P5WL43-F1
#
_cell.length_a   1.000
_cell.length_b   1.000
_cell.length_c   1.000
_cell.angle_alpha   90.00
_cell.angle_beta   90.00
_cell.angle_gamma   90.00
#
_symmetry.space_group_name_H-M   'P 1'
#
loop_
_entity.id
_entity.type
_entity.pdbx_description
1 polymer ?
#
loop_
_entity_poly.entity_id
_entity_poly.type
_entity_poly.pdbx_seq_one_letter_code
_entity_poly.pdbx_strand_id
1 'polypeptide(L)'
;MSWATQLQADGVSSLVNPRPPSKEFVSPFLETGNKDPKLNSISNEIKPRYNPCHPSALVMPRPTVDIQCKESQRGMVILDVVVDPLLSKNLRSHQGDGVVFLYECLVVF
;
A
#
# COMPACT_ATOMS: atom_id res chain seq x y z
N MET A 1 -62.45 -12.36 -50.14
CA MET A 1 -62.80 -12.38 -48.70
C MET A 1 -61.51 -12.24 -47.92
N SER A 2 -61.49 -11.23 -47.06
CA SER A 2 -60.31 -10.63 -46.40
C SER A 2 -59.49 -11.64 -45.57
N TRP A 3 -58.16 -11.66 -45.75
CA TRP A 3 -57.25 -12.28 -44.79
C TRP A 3 -56.80 -11.22 -43.79
N ALA A 4 -57.30 -11.34 -42.56
CA ALA A 4 -56.92 -10.48 -41.46
C ALA A 4 -55.53 -10.85 -40.92
N THR A 5 -54.74 -9.81 -40.68
CA THR A 5 -53.50 -9.77 -39.91
C THR A 5 -53.63 -10.46 -38.56
N GLN A 6 -52.72 -11.38 -38.22
CA GLN A 6 -52.51 -11.81 -36.84
C GLN A 6 -51.08 -11.47 -36.42
N LEU A 7 -50.99 -10.52 -35.47
CA LEU A 7 -49.78 -10.02 -34.85
C LEU A 7 -49.14 -11.07 -33.94
N GLN A 8 -47.81 -11.08 -33.96
CA GLN A 8 -46.95 -11.84 -33.06
C GLN A 8 -46.95 -11.19 -31.67
N ALA A 9 -47.12 -11.99 -30.63
CA ALA A 9 -46.96 -11.58 -29.23
C ALA A 9 -45.98 -12.54 -28.56
N ASP A 10 -44.69 -12.20 -28.64
CA ASP A 10 -43.64 -12.82 -27.84
C ASP A 10 -43.80 -12.32 -26.39
N GLY A 11 -44.49 -13.11 -25.58
CA GLY A 11 -44.63 -12.89 -24.14
C GLY A 11 -43.30 -13.15 -23.43
N VAL A 12 -42.55 -12.09 -23.14
CA VAL A 12 -41.39 -12.15 -22.25
C VAL A 12 -41.88 -12.33 -20.82
N SER A 13 -41.89 -13.58 -20.34
CA SER A 13 -42.06 -13.90 -18.92
C SER A 13 -40.79 -13.44 -18.17
N SER A 14 -40.89 -12.32 -17.46
CA SER A 14 -39.82 -11.86 -16.57
C SER A 14 -39.82 -12.72 -15.31
N LEU A 15 -38.93 -13.71 -15.26
CA LEU A 15 -38.55 -14.37 -14.02
C LEU A 15 -37.77 -13.38 -13.15
N VAL A 16 -38.49 -12.57 -12.36
CA VAL A 16 -37.91 -11.78 -11.28
C VAL A 16 -37.56 -12.74 -10.15
N ASN A 17 -36.28 -13.08 -10.02
CA ASN A 17 -35.76 -13.70 -8.80
C ASN A 17 -35.81 -12.67 -7.65
N PRO A 18 -36.39 -13.01 -6.49
CA PRO A 18 -36.37 -12.10 -5.35
C PRO A 18 -34.93 -11.90 -4.86
N ARG A 19 -34.57 -10.63 -4.59
CA ARG A 19 -33.27 -10.26 -4.04
C ARG A 19 -33.14 -10.90 -2.64
N PRO A 20 -32.05 -11.61 -2.33
CA PRO A 20 -31.84 -12.10 -0.97
C PRO A 20 -31.78 -10.92 0.01
N PRO A 21 -32.31 -11.08 1.24
CA PRO A 21 -32.31 -10.00 2.22
C PRO A 21 -30.88 -9.53 2.46
N SER A 22 -30.64 -8.23 2.29
CA SER A 22 -29.34 -7.63 2.55
C SER A 22 -29.04 -7.71 4.05
N LYS A 23 -27.90 -8.29 4.40
CA LYS A 23 -27.37 -8.17 5.77
C LYS A 23 -27.10 -6.68 6.02
N GLU A 24 -27.50 -6.18 7.17
CA GLU A 24 -27.22 -4.81 7.58
C GLU A 24 -25.71 -4.56 7.60
N PHE A 25 -25.32 -3.35 7.20
CA PHE A 25 -23.92 -2.95 7.20
C PHE A 25 -23.40 -2.89 8.64
N VAL A 26 -22.45 -3.77 8.97
CA VAL A 26 -21.79 -3.80 10.27
C VAL A 26 -20.55 -2.92 10.21
N SER A 27 -20.49 -1.93 11.09
CA SER A 27 -19.31 -1.05 11.20
C SER A 27 -18.09 -1.88 11.63
N PRO A 28 -16.92 -1.72 11.00
CA PRO A 28 -15.73 -2.54 11.27
C PRO A 28 -15.14 -2.35 12.68
N PHE A 29 -15.71 -1.45 13.49
CA PHE A 29 -15.29 -1.14 14.86
C PHE A 29 -16.12 -1.83 15.95
N LEU A 30 -16.80 -2.96 15.66
CA LEU A 30 -17.37 -3.76 16.74
C LEU A 30 -16.24 -4.46 17.51
N GLU A 31 -15.94 -3.90 18.68
CA GLU A 31 -14.96 -4.35 19.66
C GLU A 31 -15.24 -5.79 20.12
N THR A 32 -14.75 -6.76 19.36
CA THR A 32 -14.48 -8.11 19.88
C THR A 32 -13.09 -8.05 20.49
N GLY A 33 -13.05 -8.03 21.82
CA GLY A 33 -11.84 -7.88 22.63
C GLY A 33 -10.69 -8.76 22.16
N ASN A 34 -9.75 -8.14 21.45
CA ASN A 34 -8.37 -8.56 21.42
C ASN A 34 -7.60 -7.46 22.10
N LYS A 35 -6.87 -7.81 23.16
CA LYS A 35 -5.98 -6.89 23.84
C LYS A 35 -5.09 -6.26 22.78
N ASP A 36 -5.17 -4.94 22.65
CA ASP A 36 -4.22 -4.20 21.83
C ASP A 36 -2.82 -4.71 22.18
N PRO A 37 -1.94 -4.97 21.20
CA PRO A 37 -0.56 -5.25 21.52
C PRO A 37 -0.07 -3.99 22.24
N LYS A 38 0.04 -4.10 23.57
CA LYS A 38 0.60 -3.09 24.45
C LYS A 38 1.91 -2.68 23.82
N LEU A 39 1.94 -1.52 23.16
CA LEU A 39 3.15 -0.89 22.68
C LEU A 39 3.93 -0.53 23.94
N ASN A 40 4.69 -1.50 24.40
CA ASN A 40 5.72 -1.43 25.39
C ASN A 40 6.60 -0.25 25.03
N SER A 41 6.42 0.84 25.80
CA SER A 41 7.26 2.04 25.88
C SER A 41 8.59 1.87 25.15
N ILE A 42 8.61 2.21 23.87
CA ILE A 42 9.79 2.13 23.03
C ILE A 42 10.70 3.26 23.52
N SER A 43 11.91 2.91 23.97
CA SER A 43 13.00 3.87 24.08
C SER A 43 13.02 4.68 22.79
N ASN A 44 13.04 6.01 22.86
CA ASN A 44 13.11 6.91 21.69
C ASN A 44 14.48 6.79 20.98
N GLU A 45 14.85 5.59 20.59
CA GLU A 45 16.07 5.27 19.87
C GLU A 45 15.82 5.54 18.39
N ILE A 46 16.54 6.53 17.87
CA ILE A 46 16.47 6.95 16.49
C ILE A 46 17.08 5.84 15.63
N LYS A 47 16.25 5.02 15.00
CA LYS A 47 16.67 3.88 14.16
C LYS A 47 15.96 3.85 12.82
N PRO A 48 16.57 3.23 11.79
CA PRO A 48 15.89 2.97 10.52
C PRO A 48 14.57 2.24 10.72
N ARG A 49 13.57 2.58 9.89
CA ARG A 49 12.23 1.99 9.96
C ARG A 49 12.23 0.48 9.68
N TYR A 50 13.10 0.02 8.77
CA TYR A 50 13.30 -1.39 8.45
C TYR A 50 14.78 -1.74 8.55
N ASN A 51 15.11 -3.03 8.70
CA ASN A 51 16.47 -3.49 8.89
C ASN A 51 17.31 -3.36 7.60
N PRO A 52 18.35 -2.49 7.56
CA PRO A 52 19.20 -2.33 6.38
C PRO A 52 20.15 -3.52 6.16
N CYS A 53 20.45 -4.30 7.20
CA CYS A 53 21.35 -5.44 7.12
C CYS A 53 20.67 -6.71 6.59
N HIS A 54 19.38 -6.66 6.25
CA HIS A 54 18.68 -7.82 5.70
C HIS A 54 19.14 -8.07 4.25
N PRO A 55 19.46 -9.30 3.83
CA PRO A 55 19.99 -9.58 2.49
C PRO A 55 19.09 -9.16 1.33
N SER A 56 17.77 -9.14 1.55
CA SER A 56 16.78 -8.69 0.55
C SER A 56 16.34 -7.23 0.74
N ALA A 57 17.03 -6.46 1.58
CA ALA A 57 16.70 -5.05 1.80
C ALA A 57 17.11 -4.23 0.57
N LEU A 58 16.15 -3.45 0.06
CA LEU A 58 16.44 -2.41 -0.93
C LEU A 58 16.73 -1.12 -0.17
N VAL A 59 18.01 -0.85 0.08
CA VAL A 59 18.50 0.32 0.79
C VAL A 59 18.70 1.46 -0.20
N MET A 60 18.21 2.66 0.13
CA MET A 60 18.39 3.86 -0.70
C MET A 60 19.80 4.45 -0.52
N PRO A 61 20.32 5.15 -1.54
CA PRO A 61 21.60 5.85 -1.44
C PRO A 61 21.63 6.81 -0.26
N ARG A 62 22.79 6.88 0.42
CA ARG A 62 23.02 7.91 1.43
C ARG A 62 23.31 9.26 0.77
N PRO A 63 22.96 10.38 1.41
CA PRO A 63 23.32 11.72 0.93
C PRO A 63 24.83 11.88 0.71
N THR A 64 25.24 12.84 -0.11
CA THR A 64 26.66 13.15 -0.34
C THR A 64 27.36 13.66 0.91
N VAL A 65 28.68 13.50 1.01
CA VAL A 65 29.48 13.79 2.22
C VAL A 65 29.34 15.25 2.68
N ASP A 66 29.19 16.18 1.75
CA ASP A 66 28.93 17.60 2.02
C ASP A 66 27.59 17.82 2.74
N ILE A 67 26.51 17.20 2.26
CA ILE A 67 25.20 17.21 2.93
C ILE A 67 25.33 16.53 4.30
N GLN A 68 26.01 15.39 4.37
CA GLN A 68 26.17 14.67 5.64
C GLN A 68 26.90 15.52 6.69
N CYS A 69 27.99 16.20 6.29
CA CYS A 69 28.75 17.09 7.15
C CYS A 69 27.89 18.26 7.63
N LYS A 70 27.16 18.90 6.72
CA LYS A 70 26.26 20.03 7.03
C LYS A 70 25.16 19.62 8.02
N GLU A 71 24.51 18.49 7.82
CA GLU A 71 23.44 18.04 8.71
C GLU A 71 23.98 17.52 10.05
N SER A 72 25.17 16.91 10.06
CA SER A 72 25.85 16.54 11.31
C SER A 72 26.17 17.76 12.18
N GLN A 73 26.61 18.88 11.58
CA GLN A 73 26.83 20.15 12.29
C GLN A 73 25.54 20.72 12.89
N ARG A 74 24.38 20.38 12.31
CA ARG A 74 23.05 20.75 12.83
C ARG A 74 22.53 19.78 13.89
N GLY A 75 23.30 18.77 14.26
CA GLY A 75 22.95 17.76 15.25
C GLY A 75 21.97 16.71 14.72
N MET A 76 21.81 16.59 13.40
CA MET A 76 20.92 15.60 12.79
C MET A 76 21.63 14.25 12.60
N VAL A 77 20.90 13.18 12.87
CA VAL A 77 21.37 11.81 12.68
C VAL A 77 20.98 11.32 11.30
N ILE A 78 21.94 10.75 10.58
CA ILE A 78 21.73 10.19 9.25
C ILE A 78 21.39 8.71 9.39
N LEU A 79 20.20 8.33 8.94
CA LEU A 79 19.70 6.96 8.99
C LEU A 79 19.60 6.35 7.60
N ASP A 80 19.73 5.03 7.54
CA ASP A 80 19.45 4.29 6.31
C ASP A 80 17.97 4.31 5.99
N VAL A 81 17.66 4.64 4.74
CA VAL A 81 16.30 4.55 4.21
C VAL A 81 16.19 3.20 3.50
N VAL A 82 15.21 2.40 3.91
CA VAL A 82 14.99 1.07 3.35
C VAL A 82 13.56 1.02 2.83
N VAL A 83 13.38 0.53 1.60
CA VAL A 83 12.06 0.33 0.99
C VAL A 83 11.32 -0.78 1.74
N ASP A 84 9.99 -0.63 1.85
CA ASP A 84 9.16 -1.59 2.56
C ASP A 84 9.40 -3.03 2.07
N PRO A 85 9.73 -3.98 2.95
CA PRO A 85 9.96 -5.38 2.58
C PRO A 85 8.79 -6.03 1.83
N LEU A 86 7.55 -5.59 2.07
CA LEU A 86 6.37 -6.09 1.36
C LEU A 86 6.35 -5.66 -0.12
N LEU A 87 6.97 -4.53 -0.43
CA LEU A 87 7.14 -4.05 -1.80
C LEU A 87 8.42 -4.60 -2.41
N SER A 88 9.56 -4.43 -1.74
CA SER A 88 10.88 -4.77 -2.28
C SER A 88 11.00 -6.25 -2.66
N LYS A 89 10.35 -7.15 -1.92
CA LYS A 89 10.32 -8.59 -2.24
C LYS A 89 9.69 -8.95 -3.60
N ASN A 90 8.84 -8.07 -4.12
CA ASN A 90 8.11 -8.29 -5.36
C ASN A 90 8.69 -7.52 -6.56
N LEU A 91 9.66 -6.63 -6.31
CA LEU A 91 10.29 -5.84 -7.36
C LEU A 91 11.26 -6.70 -8.17
N ARG A 92 11.22 -6.54 -9.50
CA ARG A 92 12.30 -7.00 -10.38
C ARG A 92 13.49 -6.04 -10.28
N SER A 93 14.69 -6.48 -10.66
CA SER A 93 15.92 -5.68 -10.57
C SER A 93 15.74 -4.27 -11.15
N HIS A 94 15.26 -4.16 -12.40
CA HIS A 94 15.04 -2.86 -13.05
C HIS A 94 13.98 -1.99 -12.35
N GLN A 95 13.02 -2.58 -11.64
CA GLN A 95 12.03 -1.82 -10.87
C GLN A 95 12.66 -1.28 -9.58
N GLY A 96 13.54 -2.06 -8.94
CA GLY A 96 14.37 -1.60 -7.83
C GLY A 96 15.25 -0.43 -8.25
N ASP A 97 15.95 -0.57 -9.38
CA ASP A 97 16.78 0.50 -9.96
C ASP A 97 15.95 1.74 -10.28
N GLY A 98 14.73 1.56 -10.81
CA GLY A 98 13.80 2.66 -11.05
C GLY A 98 13.34 3.38 -9.79
N VAL A 99 13.11 2.66 -8.68
CA VAL A 99 12.79 3.26 -7.38
C VAL A 99 13.97 4.05 -6.83
N VAL A 100 15.19 3.52 -6.95
CA VAL A 100 16.43 4.22 -6.56
C VAL A 100 16.59 5.50 -7.38
N PHE A 101 16.42 5.43 -8.70
CA PHE A 101 16.48 6.59 -9.59
C PHE A 101 15.46 7.67 -9.20
N LEU A 102 14.20 7.28 -8.94
CA LEU A 102 13.16 8.22 -8.51
C LEU A 102 13.52 8.89 -7.17
N TYR A 103 14.11 8.14 -6.24
CA TYR A 103 14.58 8.69 -4.97
C TYR A 103 15.69 9.74 -5.18
N GLU A 104 16.67 9.43 -6.03
CA GLU A 104 17.74 10.38 -6.38
C GLU A 104 17.18 11.66 -6.98
N CYS A 105 16.21 11.57 -7.90
CA CYS A 105 15.59 12.74 -8.50
C CYS A 105 14.87 13.68 -7.51
N LEU A 106 14.49 13.19 -6.33
CA LEU A 106 13.75 13.98 -5.34
C LEU A 106 14.64 14.52 -4.23
N VAL A 107 15.67 13.76 -3.84
CA VAL A 107 16.44 14.01 -2.61
C VAL A 107 17.89 14.43 -2.91
N VAL A 108 18.39 14.17 -4.12
CA VAL A 108 19.78 14.45 -4.54
C VAL A 108 19.82 15.67 -5.48
N PHE A 109 19.15 16.75 -5.09
CA PHE A 109 19.31 18.09 -5.66
C PHE A 109 19.42 19.15 -4.57
#